data_AF-D5P667-F1
#
_entry.id   AF-D5P667-F1
#
_cell.length_a   1.000
_cell.length_b   1.000
_cell.length_c   1.000
_cell.angle_alpha   90.00
_cell.angle_beta   90.00
_cell.angle_gamma   90.00
#
_symmetry.space_group_name_H-M   'P 1'
#
loop_
_entity.id
_entity.type
_entity.pdbx_description
1 polymer ?
#
loop_
_entity_poly.entity_id
_entity_poly.type
_entity_poly.pdbx_seq_one_letter_code
_entity_poly.pdbx_strand_id
1 'polypeptide(L)'
;MSTESASQTIAQRAEQRLAAIAARRRVADRELEREIYEAATIQGLSQRQISDLVGNQSQATIQRILRRVNDDPSQLDVKPAEIIDRRTAGLITTEQMMDQLMNWRYTFGGVVRIGGVATDAYMTGDWDAIEMAFYRGQLSDDEFEQLADRQRDAPLP
;
A
#
# COMPACT_ATOMS: atom_id res chain seq x y z
N MET A 1 -30.63 27.27 3.55
CA MET A 1 -29.16 27.12 3.52
C MET A 1 -28.60 26.21 4.63
N SER A 2 -29.31 25.92 5.73
CA SER A 2 -28.75 25.16 6.87
C SER A 2 -28.79 23.63 6.77
N THR A 3 -29.68 23.06 5.95
CA THR A 3 -29.84 21.59 5.80
C THR A 3 -28.85 20.99 4.79
N GLU A 4 -28.47 21.75 3.78
CA GLU A 4 -27.59 21.29 2.70
C GLU A 4 -26.13 21.12 3.18
N SER A 5 -25.60 22.10 3.91
CA SER A 5 -24.27 22.02 4.53
C SER A 5 -24.15 20.91 5.59
N ALA A 6 -25.24 20.66 6.34
CA ALA A 6 -25.27 19.57 7.32
C ALA A 6 -25.25 18.18 6.64
N SER A 7 -26.04 17.99 5.59
CA SER A 7 -26.05 16.75 4.79
C SER A 7 -24.70 16.50 4.10
N GLN A 8 -24.06 17.54 3.56
CA GLN A 8 -22.74 17.45 2.94
C GLN A 8 -21.66 17.03 3.96
N THR A 9 -21.72 17.57 5.18
CA THR A 9 -20.81 17.19 6.27
C THR A 9 -20.98 15.72 6.71
N ILE A 10 -22.22 15.21 6.70
CA ILE A 10 -22.51 13.81 7.05
C ILE A 10 -21.97 12.86 5.99
N ALA A 11 -22.20 13.16 4.70
CA ALA A 11 -21.69 12.37 3.59
C ALA A 11 -20.16 12.29 3.61
N GLN A 12 -19.48 13.43 3.77
CA GLN A 12 -18.02 13.49 3.86
C GLN A 12 -17.47 12.67 5.03
N ARG A 13 -18.12 12.71 6.20
CA ARG A 13 -17.73 11.87 7.35
C ARG A 13 -17.93 10.37 7.07
N ALA A 14 -18.98 10.00 6.34
CA ALA A 14 -19.21 8.61 5.96
C ALA A 14 -18.13 8.11 4.98
N GLU A 15 -17.77 8.92 3.99
CA GLU A 15 -16.67 8.64 3.05
C GLU A 15 -15.34 8.47 3.77
N GLN A 16 -14.98 9.39 4.67
CA GLN A 16 -13.76 9.29 5.47
C GLN A 16 -13.72 8.02 6.32
N ARG A 17 -14.84 7.65 6.95
CA ARG A 17 -14.94 6.41 7.72
C ARG A 17 -14.76 5.17 6.85
N LEU A 18 -15.39 5.15 5.67
CA LEU A 18 -15.24 4.05 4.72
C LEU A 18 -13.80 3.93 4.21
N ALA A 19 -13.16 5.05 3.87
CA ALA A 19 -11.77 5.10 3.44
C ALA A 19 -10.83 4.55 4.54
N ALA A 20 -11.04 4.95 5.80
CA ALA A 20 -10.25 4.47 6.93
C ALA A 20 -10.42 2.95 7.16
N ILE A 21 -11.65 2.43 7.08
CA ILE A 21 -11.90 0.98 7.23
C ILE A 21 -11.29 0.20 6.07
N ALA A 22 -11.45 0.69 4.83
CA ALA A 22 -10.86 0.06 3.67
C ALA A 22 -9.32 0.04 3.74
N ALA A 23 -8.71 1.12 4.23
CA ALA A 23 -7.26 1.20 4.45
C ALA A 23 -6.80 0.23 5.55
N ARG A 24 -7.51 0.15 6.68
CA ARG A 24 -7.22 -0.85 7.73
C ARG A 24 -7.22 -2.27 7.19
N ARG A 25 -8.22 -2.60 6.35
CA ARG A 25 -8.29 -3.93 5.72
C ARG A 25 -7.06 -4.19 4.84
N ARG A 26 -6.68 -3.25 3.98
CA ARG A 26 -5.48 -3.40 3.13
C ARG A 26 -4.18 -3.53 3.92
N VAL A 27 -4.05 -2.83 5.05
CA VAL A 27 -2.88 -2.98 5.95
C VAL A 27 -2.90 -4.37 6.59
N ALA A 28 -4.02 -4.78 7.18
CA ALA A 28 -4.16 -6.08 7.81
C ALA A 28 -3.93 -7.24 6.84
N ASP A 29 -4.40 -7.12 5.59
CA ASP A 29 -4.17 -8.14 4.56
C ASP A 29 -2.66 -8.30 4.26
N ARG A 30 -1.89 -7.19 4.18
CA ARG A 30 -0.43 -7.23 3.98
C ARG A 30 0.33 -7.78 5.20
N GLU A 31 -0.09 -7.38 6.39
CA GLU A 31 0.46 -7.93 7.65
C GLU A 31 0.22 -9.43 7.75
N LEU A 32 -0.99 -9.88 7.40
CA LEU A 32 -1.33 -11.30 7.37
C LEU A 32 -0.49 -12.07 6.34
N GLU A 33 -0.27 -11.53 5.15
CA GLU A 33 0.59 -12.17 4.15
C GLU A 33 2.05 -12.30 4.63
N ARG A 34 2.60 -11.27 5.30
CA ARG A 34 3.92 -11.33 5.93
C ARG A 34 3.98 -12.39 7.03
N GLU A 35 2.99 -12.43 7.91
CA GLU A 35 2.93 -13.41 9.01
C GLU A 35 2.76 -14.85 8.49
N ILE A 36 1.94 -15.06 7.45
CA ILE A 36 1.80 -16.38 6.80
C ILE A 36 3.15 -16.86 6.27
N TYR A 37 3.92 -15.97 5.64
CA TYR A 37 5.23 -16.31 5.11
C TYR A 37 6.23 -16.64 6.23
N GLU A 38 6.30 -15.81 7.26
CA GLU A 38 7.19 -16.04 8.42
C GLU A 38 6.85 -17.35 9.15
N ALA A 39 5.56 -17.58 9.42
CA ALA A 39 5.08 -18.80 10.06
C ALA A 39 5.48 -20.05 9.28
N ALA A 40 5.38 -20.02 7.94
CA ALA A 40 5.71 -21.16 7.09
C ALA A 40 7.23 -21.37 6.95
N THR A 41 8.01 -20.29 6.82
CA THR A 41 9.43 -20.36 6.42
C THR A 41 10.40 -20.31 7.58
N ILE A 42 10.08 -19.57 8.64
CA ILE A 42 10.95 -19.36 9.80
C ILE A 42 10.49 -20.24 10.96
N GLN A 43 9.19 -20.26 11.24
CA GLN A 43 8.63 -20.96 12.40
C GLN A 43 8.24 -22.43 12.09
N GLY A 44 8.23 -22.82 10.81
CA GLY A 44 8.03 -24.20 10.37
C GLY A 44 6.60 -24.73 10.48
N LEU A 45 5.59 -23.85 10.55
CA LEU A 45 4.19 -24.25 10.56
C LEU A 45 3.79 -24.82 9.20
N SER A 46 3.04 -25.91 9.20
CA SER A 46 2.46 -26.45 7.97
C SER A 46 1.35 -25.54 7.44
N GLN A 47 1.13 -25.54 6.12
CA GLN A 47 0.05 -24.78 5.49
C GLN A 47 -1.33 -25.13 6.05
N ARG A 48 -1.53 -26.36 6.52
CA ARG A 48 -2.75 -26.78 7.20
C ARG A 48 -2.90 -26.06 8.54
N GLN A 49 -1.87 -26.07 9.38
CA GLN A 49 -1.89 -25.36 10.67
C GLN A 49 -2.12 -23.86 10.48
N ILE A 50 -1.47 -23.25 9.48
CA ILE A 50 -1.69 -21.84 9.14
C ILE A 50 -3.14 -21.60 8.69
N SER A 51 -3.67 -22.44 7.81
CA SER A 51 -5.07 -22.35 7.35
C SER A 51 -6.06 -22.48 8.51
N ASP A 52 -5.81 -23.41 9.43
CA ASP A 52 -6.65 -23.63 10.62
C ASP A 52 -6.61 -22.40 11.57
N LEU A 53 -5.45 -21.76 11.74
CA LEU A 53 -5.27 -20.55 12.56
C LEU A 53 -5.90 -19.30 11.94
N VAL A 54 -5.72 -19.10 10.64
CA VAL A 54 -6.28 -17.95 9.90
C VAL A 54 -7.81 -18.08 9.77
N GLY A 55 -8.32 -19.31 9.69
CA GLY A 55 -9.74 -19.66 9.79
C GLY A 55 -10.61 -19.30 8.58
N ASN A 56 -10.26 -18.25 7.82
CA ASN A 56 -11.00 -17.80 6.64
C ASN A 56 -10.26 -18.03 5.31
N GLN A 57 -9.04 -18.57 5.34
CA GLN A 57 -8.25 -18.90 4.16
C GLN A 57 -7.99 -20.40 4.06
N SER A 58 -8.30 -20.98 2.90
CA SER A 58 -8.03 -22.41 2.63
C SER A 58 -6.53 -22.68 2.51
N GLN A 59 -6.11 -23.93 2.73
CA GLN A 59 -4.73 -24.36 2.48
C GLN A 59 -4.24 -24.04 1.06
N ALA A 60 -5.12 -24.12 0.05
CA ALA A 60 -4.79 -23.75 -1.33
C ALA A 60 -4.52 -22.25 -1.48
N THR A 61 -5.23 -21.40 -0.72
CA THR A 61 -4.97 -19.95 -0.66
C THR A 61 -3.61 -19.68 -0.04
N ILE A 62 -3.30 -20.33 1.09
CA ILE A 62 -1.98 -20.22 1.75
C ILE A 62 -0.86 -20.63 0.79
N GLN A 63 -1.01 -21.75 0.08
CA GLN A 63 -0.03 -22.19 -0.91
C GLN A 63 0.19 -21.15 -2.03
N ARG A 64 -0.87 -20.50 -2.51
CA ARG A 64 -0.76 -19.46 -3.56
C ARG A 64 -0.01 -18.24 -3.05
N ILE A 65 -0.29 -17.78 -1.82
CA ILE A 65 0.45 -16.68 -1.20
C ILE A 65 1.94 -17.04 -1.09
N LEU A 66 2.26 -18.19 -0.51
CA LEU A 66 3.65 -18.63 -0.34
C LEU A 66 4.39 -18.78 -1.67
N ARG A 67 3.73 -19.31 -2.71
CA ARG A 67 4.32 -19.41 -4.05
C ARG A 67 4.62 -18.02 -4.61
N ARG A 68 3.63 -17.12 -4.59
CA ARG A 68 3.76 -15.76 -5.11
C ARG A 68 4.91 -15.00 -4.46
N VAL A 69 5.05 -15.13 -3.14
CA VAL A 69 6.15 -14.50 -2.37
C VAL A 69 7.49 -15.19 -2.61
N ASN A 70 7.54 -16.51 -2.77
CA ASN A 70 8.79 -17.20 -3.12
C ASN A 70 9.29 -16.82 -4.52
N ASP A 71 8.38 -16.58 -5.46
CA ASP A 71 8.70 -16.12 -6.80
C ASP A 71 9.23 -14.67 -6.79
N ASP A 72 8.71 -13.83 -5.90
CA ASP A 72 9.14 -12.44 -5.72
C ASP A 72 9.00 -11.99 -4.24
N PRO A 73 10.08 -12.09 -3.44
CA PRO A 73 10.05 -11.71 -2.03
C PRO A 73 9.79 -10.21 -1.80
N SER A 74 10.07 -9.36 -2.78
CA SER A 74 9.90 -7.90 -2.67
C SER A 74 8.43 -7.47 -2.55
N GLN A 75 7.49 -8.41 -2.78
CA GLN A 75 6.06 -8.20 -2.55
C GLN A 75 5.70 -8.06 -1.07
N LEU A 76 6.55 -8.54 -0.16
CA LEU A 76 6.37 -8.36 1.28
C LEU A 76 6.95 -7.04 1.79
N ASP A 77 7.77 -6.36 1.00
CA ASP A 77 8.33 -5.07 1.39
C ASP A 77 7.21 -4.07 1.61
N VAL A 78 7.36 -3.24 2.64
CA VAL A 78 6.53 -2.06 2.80
C VAL A 78 6.69 -1.19 1.56
N LYS A 79 5.59 -0.65 1.03
CA LYS A 79 5.59 0.28 -0.11
C LYS A 79 4.94 1.59 0.29
N PRO A 80 5.17 2.72 -0.43
CA PRO A 80 4.55 4.01 -0.11
C PRO A 80 3.02 3.95 0.03
N ALA A 81 2.35 3.15 -0.82
CA ALA A 81 0.91 2.92 -0.72
C ALA A 81 0.49 2.35 0.65
N GLU A 82 1.29 1.47 1.26
CA GLU A 82 1.01 0.93 2.58
C GLU A 82 1.18 2.00 3.67
N ILE A 83 2.21 2.84 3.57
CA ILE A 83 2.45 3.94 4.52
C ILE A 83 1.26 4.91 4.52
N ILE A 84 0.76 5.27 3.33
CA ILE A 84 -0.44 6.11 3.17
C ILE A 84 -1.69 5.41 3.70
N ASP A 85 -1.84 4.11 3.45
CA ASP A 85 -2.94 3.33 4.01
C ASP A 85 -2.89 3.33 5.55
N ARG A 86 -1.71 3.19 6.16
CA ARG A 86 -1.54 3.27 7.63
C ARG A 86 -1.99 4.62 8.18
N ARG A 87 -1.67 5.74 7.51
CA ARG A 87 -2.16 7.08 7.90
C ARG A 87 -3.67 7.21 7.72
N THR A 88 -4.19 6.76 6.58
CA THR A 88 -5.63 6.75 6.28
C THR A 88 -6.41 5.91 7.30
N ALA A 89 -5.82 4.81 7.76
CA ALA A 89 -6.34 3.93 8.80
C ALA A 89 -6.26 4.52 10.22
N GLY A 90 -5.54 5.63 10.41
CA GLY A 90 -5.26 6.22 11.72
C GLY A 90 -4.27 5.43 12.57
N LEU A 91 -3.43 4.59 11.95
CA LEU A 91 -2.39 3.80 12.63
C LEU A 91 -1.09 4.59 12.82
N ILE A 92 -0.83 5.56 11.94
CA ILE A 92 0.28 6.51 12.04
C ILE A 92 -0.23 7.94 11.83
N THR A 93 0.50 8.90 12.37
CA THR A 93 0.24 10.33 12.17
C THR A 93 0.69 10.79 10.79
N THR A 94 0.24 11.97 10.35
CA THR A 94 0.76 12.63 9.14
C THR A 94 2.28 12.85 9.25
N GLU A 95 2.79 13.27 10.41
CA GLU A 95 4.24 13.48 10.60
C GLU A 95 5.04 12.18 10.38
N GLN A 96 4.60 11.08 10.98
CA GLN A 96 5.25 9.77 10.78
C GLN A 96 5.15 9.26 9.35
N MET A 97 4.04 9.53 8.65
CA MET A 97 3.90 9.21 7.23
C MET A 97 4.89 10.02 6.40
N MET A 98 4.92 11.34 6.59
CA MET A 98 5.78 12.24 5.83
C MET A 98 7.25 11.96 6.09
N ASP A 99 7.66 11.66 7.32
CA ASP A 99 9.05 11.25 7.63
C ASP A 99 9.47 10.01 6.82
N GLN A 100 8.62 8.98 6.76
CA GLN A 100 8.94 7.78 5.99
C GLN A 100 8.97 8.03 4.48
N LEU A 101 7.99 8.76 3.96
CA LEU A 101 7.89 9.06 2.52
C LEU A 101 9.01 10.00 2.07
N MET A 102 9.36 10.99 2.89
CA MET A 102 10.49 11.89 2.66
C MET A 102 11.83 11.19 2.77
N ASN A 103 11.92 9.99 3.34
CA ASN A 103 13.17 9.21 3.33
C ASN A 103 13.13 8.07 2.30
N TRP A 104 12.06 7.97 1.51
CA TRP A 104 11.92 6.96 0.47
C TRP A 104 12.79 7.28 -0.75
N ARG A 105 13.32 6.22 -1.38
CA ARG A 105 13.95 6.29 -2.71
C ARG A 105 12.95 5.82 -3.74
N TYR A 106 12.29 6.77 -4.41
CA TYR A 106 11.23 6.44 -5.35
C TYR A 106 11.74 5.81 -6.64
N THR A 107 10.93 4.90 -7.17
CA THR A 107 11.04 4.36 -8.52
C THR A 107 9.87 4.90 -9.35
N PHE A 108 10.13 5.16 -10.63
CA PHE A 108 9.09 5.60 -11.58
C PHE A 108 8.65 4.43 -12.43
N GLY A 109 7.35 4.40 -12.73
CA GLY A 109 6.82 3.39 -13.62
C GLY A 109 7.36 3.54 -15.04
N GLY A 110 7.34 2.45 -15.78
CA GLY A 110 7.91 2.40 -17.12
C GLY A 110 7.39 1.22 -17.92
N VAL A 111 7.49 1.33 -19.24
CA VAL A 111 7.11 0.25 -20.15
C VAL A 111 8.12 -0.89 -20.03
N VAL A 112 7.62 -2.11 -19.88
CA VAL A 112 8.46 -3.32 -19.83
C VAL A 112 9.15 -3.49 -21.16
N ARG A 113 10.45 -3.80 -21.13
CA ARG A 113 11.23 -4.09 -22.33
C ARG A 113 11.72 -5.54 -22.30
N ILE A 114 11.44 -6.31 -23.34
CA ILE A 114 11.96 -7.67 -23.53
C ILE A 114 12.81 -7.67 -24.79
N GLY A 115 14.10 -8.02 -24.65
CA GLY A 115 15.05 -7.97 -25.77
C GLY A 115 15.22 -6.57 -26.39
N GLY A 116 15.02 -5.51 -25.60
CA GLY A 116 15.11 -4.11 -26.05
C GLY A 116 13.82 -3.54 -26.66
N VAL A 117 12.84 -4.39 -26.98
CA VAL A 117 11.54 -3.98 -27.52
C VAL A 117 10.58 -3.67 -26.37
N ALA A 118 9.96 -2.49 -26.42
CA ALA A 118 8.90 -2.11 -25.50
C ALA A 118 7.67 -3.00 -25.73
N THR A 119 7.16 -3.62 -24.68
CA THR A 119 5.90 -4.36 -24.70
C THR A 119 4.74 -3.40 -24.45
N ASP A 120 3.51 -3.93 -24.44
CA ASP A 120 2.31 -3.21 -24.02
C ASP A 120 2.12 -3.18 -22.49
N ALA A 121 3.00 -3.84 -21.73
CA ALA A 121 2.93 -3.90 -20.28
C ALA A 121 3.61 -2.69 -19.63
N TYR A 122 2.92 -2.06 -18.67
CA TYR A 122 3.46 -0.99 -17.82
C TYR A 122 3.77 -1.54 -16.43
N MET A 123 4.99 -1.33 -15.95
CA MET A 123 5.36 -1.58 -14.56
C MET A 123 5.16 -0.30 -13.76
N THR A 124 4.33 -0.38 -12.73
CA THR A 124 4.04 0.73 -11.82
C THR A 124 5.23 1.00 -10.91
N GLY A 125 5.64 2.26 -10.80
CA GLY A 125 6.67 2.69 -9.85
C GLY A 125 6.08 3.06 -8.50
N ASP A 126 6.92 3.15 -7.48
CA ASP A 126 6.51 3.61 -6.15
C ASP A 126 5.94 5.05 -6.17
N TRP A 127 6.37 5.89 -7.12
CA TRP A 127 5.84 7.24 -7.29
C TRP A 127 4.37 7.27 -7.73
N ASP A 128 3.94 6.31 -8.54
CA ASP A 128 2.55 6.21 -9.01
C ASP A 128 1.57 6.07 -7.83
N ALA A 129 2.02 5.49 -6.72
CA ALA A 129 1.24 5.42 -5.48
C ALA A 129 1.05 6.78 -4.81
N ILE A 130 2.03 7.69 -4.90
CA ILE A 130 1.94 9.07 -4.38
C ILE A 130 0.93 9.86 -5.20
N GLU A 131 1.02 9.80 -6.53
CA GLU A 131 0.07 10.47 -7.43
C GLU A 131 -1.35 9.96 -7.21
N MET A 132 -1.53 8.64 -7.14
CA MET A 132 -2.84 8.04 -6.89
C MET A 132 -3.41 8.42 -5.51
N ALA A 133 -2.56 8.53 -4.49
CA ALA A 133 -2.99 8.96 -3.15
C ALA A 133 -3.43 10.43 -3.15
N PHE A 134 -2.73 11.29 -3.89
CA PHE A 134 -3.14 12.68 -4.10
C PHE A 134 -4.49 12.76 -4.81
N TYR A 135 -4.68 12.06 -5.93
CA TYR A 135 -5.96 12.04 -6.65
C TYR A 135 -7.14 11.51 -5.81
N ARG A 136 -6.85 10.67 -4.80
CA ARG A 136 -7.86 10.12 -3.87
C ARG A 136 -8.06 10.99 -2.63
N GLY A 137 -7.39 12.13 -2.52
CA GLY A 137 -7.44 13.02 -1.35
C GLY A 137 -6.85 12.40 -0.07
N GLN A 138 -5.97 11.41 -0.22
CA GLN A 138 -5.26 10.78 0.90
C GLN A 138 -4.00 11.56 1.29
N LEU A 139 -3.49 12.38 0.36
CA LEU A 139 -2.47 13.41 0.57
C LEU A 139 -3.11 14.79 0.33
N SER A 140 -2.73 15.78 1.14
CA SER A 140 -3.04 17.19 0.84
C SER A 140 -2.11 17.76 -0.23
N ASP A 141 -2.49 18.92 -0.78
CA ASP A 141 -1.66 19.68 -1.73
C ASP A 141 -0.25 19.93 -1.14
N ASP A 142 -0.17 20.47 0.09
CA ASP A 142 1.10 20.72 0.78
C ASP A 142 1.96 19.46 1.02
N GLU A 143 1.33 18.30 1.31
CA GLU A 143 2.03 17.03 1.50
C GLU A 143 2.60 16.53 0.16
N PHE A 144 1.82 16.66 -0.92
CA PHE A 144 2.23 16.28 -2.26
C PHE A 144 3.36 17.17 -2.81
N GLU A 145 3.23 18.50 -2.67
CA GLU A 145 4.25 19.47 -3.10
C GLU A 145 5.59 19.22 -2.42
N GLN A 146 5.59 18.96 -1.10
CA GLN A 146 6.82 18.62 -0.38
C GLN A 146 7.51 17.37 -0.91
N LEU A 147 6.74 16.32 -1.22
CA LEU A 147 7.29 15.09 -1.80
C LEU A 147 7.82 15.33 -3.22
N ALA A 148 7.11 16.13 -4.03
CA ALA A 148 7.51 16.46 -5.39
C ALA A 148 8.77 17.33 -5.43
N ASP A 149 8.87 18.34 -4.56
CA ASP A 149 10.04 19.21 -4.43
C ASP A 149 11.28 18.41 -4.02
N ARG A 150 11.15 17.56 -2.99
CA ARG A 150 12.22 16.66 -2.57
C ARG A 150 12.66 15.72 -3.69
N GLN A 151 11.71 15.18 -4.46
CA GLN A 151 12.03 14.26 -5.56
C GLN A 151 12.68 14.97 -6.76
N ARG A 152 12.33 16.24 -7.03
CA ARG A 152 13.00 17.06 -8.05
C ARG A 152 14.46 17.34 -7.67
N ASP A 153 14.71 17.58 -6.39
CA ASP A 153 16.04 17.94 -5.89
C ASP A 153 16.91 16.69 -5.59
N ALA A 154 16.31 15.50 -5.63
CA ALA A 154 17.03 14.23 -5.51
C ALA A 154 17.87 13.97 -6.78
N PRO A 155 19.16 13.59 -6.66
CA PRO A 155 19.96 13.23 -7.81
C PRO A 155 19.30 12.05 -8.54
N LEU A 156 19.13 12.19 -9.86
CA LEU A 156 18.66 11.09 -10.70
C LEU A 156 19.59 9.88 -10.54
N PRO A 157 19.03 8.65 -10.43
CA PRO A 157 19.83 7.43 -10.36
C PRO A 157 20.70 7.21 -11.60
#